data_AF-A0A523WBP3-F1
#
_entry.id   AF-A0A523WBP3-F1
#
_cell.length_a   1.000
_cell.length_b   1.000
_cell.length_c   1.000
_cell.angle_alpha   90.00
_cell.angle_beta   90.00
_cell.angle_gamma   90.00
#
_symmetry.space_group_name_H-M   'P 1'
#
loop_
_entity.id
_entity.type
_entity.pdbx_description
1 polymer ?
#
loop_
_entity_poly.entity_id
_entity_poly.type
_entity_poly.pdbx_seq_one_letter_code
_entity_poly.pdbx_strand_id
1 'polypeptide(L)'
;MEKENEIVEKLRNFLKKNLVRATVPRERRIFVYIKKDALKDAVEYSVTDLKFKHLSTITGVDLGGEIEVIYHLTYEGSIVLSIRLTVPKNNPNVPTVTDLIPGAILYEREVHDLLGVNFEGHPDLSPLLLPEGWPQNVYPLRKEHNLEQLRQMTSKK
;
A
#
# COMPACT_ATOMS: atom_id res chain seq x y z
N MET A 1 -20.64 -13.46 -5.06
CA MET A 1 -19.54 -13.89 -5.97
C MET A 1 -19.69 -13.36 -7.39
N GLU A 2 -20.90 -13.32 -7.98
CA GLU A 2 -21.08 -12.82 -9.35
C GLU A 2 -20.58 -11.37 -9.53
N LYS A 3 -20.95 -10.46 -8.62
CA LYS A 3 -20.49 -9.06 -8.61
C LYS A 3 -18.98 -8.93 -8.46
N GLU A 4 -18.35 -9.73 -7.60
CA GLU A 4 -16.90 -9.72 -7.42
C GLU A 4 -16.18 -10.18 -8.69
N ASN A 5 -16.69 -11.21 -9.36
CA ASN A 5 -16.13 -11.69 -10.62
C ASN A 5 -16.29 -10.64 -11.74
N GLU A 6 -17.43 -9.95 -11.80
CA GLU A 6 -17.63 -8.84 -12.76
C GLU A 6 -16.62 -7.71 -12.55
N ILE A 7 -16.37 -7.32 -11.29
CA ILE A 7 -15.35 -6.32 -10.93
C ILE A 7 -13.96 -6.79 -11.36
N VAL A 8 -13.63 -8.06 -11.11
CA VAL A 8 -12.35 -8.65 -11.53
C VAL A 8 -12.18 -8.62 -13.04
N GLU A 9 -13.23 -8.95 -13.81
CA GLU A 9 -13.18 -8.89 -15.28
C GLU A 9 -13.00 -7.47 -15.81
N LYS A 10 -13.68 -6.48 -15.21
CA LYS A 10 -13.48 -5.06 -15.53
C LYS A 10 -12.02 -4.63 -15.29
N LEU A 11 -11.46 -4.99 -14.14
CA LEU A 11 -10.06 -4.69 -13.81
C LEU A 11 -9.07 -5.40 -14.74
N ARG A 12 -9.34 -6.67 -15.12
CA ARG A 12 -8.54 -7.41 -16.11
C ARG A 12 -8.52 -6.70 -17.46
N ASN A 13 -9.68 -6.27 -17.94
CA ASN A 13 -9.82 -5.59 -19.21
C ASN A 13 -9.17 -4.20 -19.22
N PHE A 14 -9.21 -3.48 -18.11
CA PHE A 14 -8.59 -2.16 -17.97
C PHE A 14 -7.06 -2.26 -17.84
N LEU A 15 -6.56 -3.03 -16.88
CA LEU A 15 -5.13 -3.08 -16.53
C LEU A 15 -4.28 -3.92 -17.51
N LYS A 16 -4.87 -4.92 -18.17
CA LYS A 16 -4.23 -5.77 -19.19
C LYS A 16 -2.82 -6.25 -18.75
N LYS A 17 -1.76 -5.83 -19.46
CA LYS A 17 -0.36 -6.19 -19.21
C LYS A 17 0.21 -5.72 -17.87
N ASN A 18 -0.49 -4.82 -17.18
CA ASN A 18 -0.10 -4.29 -15.89
C ASN A 18 -0.70 -5.09 -14.72
N LEU A 19 -1.70 -5.92 -14.99
CA LEU A 19 -2.22 -6.88 -14.01
C LEU A 19 -1.32 -8.11 -13.96
N VAL A 20 -0.80 -8.42 -12.77
CA VAL A 20 -0.02 -9.62 -12.50
C VAL A 20 -0.95 -10.80 -12.22
N ARG A 21 -1.93 -10.62 -11.32
CA ARG A 21 -3.04 -11.56 -11.12
C ARG A 21 -4.22 -10.89 -10.42
N ALA A 22 -5.40 -11.48 -10.52
CA ALA A 22 -6.58 -11.11 -9.75
C ALA A 22 -7.27 -12.34 -9.19
N THR A 23 -7.65 -12.32 -7.90
CA THR A 23 -8.29 -13.43 -7.21
C THR A 23 -9.42 -12.95 -6.28
N VAL A 24 -10.40 -13.83 -6.05
CA VAL A 24 -11.47 -13.64 -5.06
C VAL A 24 -11.28 -14.71 -3.98
N PRO A 25 -10.41 -14.49 -2.97
CA PRO A 25 -10.07 -15.53 -1.99
C PRO A 25 -11.26 -15.97 -1.13
N ARG A 26 -12.25 -15.09 -0.95
CA ARG A 26 -13.52 -15.37 -0.27
C ARG A 26 -14.55 -14.31 -0.66
N GLU A 27 -15.80 -14.52 -0.27
CA GLU A 27 -16.88 -13.56 -0.48
C GLU A 27 -16.48 -12.14 -0.03
N ARG A 28 -16.83 -11.15 -0.84
CA ARG A 28 -16.59 -9.71 -0.57
C ARG A 28 -15.10 -9.34 -0.40
N ARG A 29 -14.17 -10.15 -0.90
CA ARG A 29 -12.73 -9.85 -0.91
C ARG A 29 -12.17 -10.06 -2.30
N ILE A 30 -11.66 -9.00 -2.91
CA ILE A 30 -11.01 -9.02 -4.22
C ILE A 30 -9.56 -8.59 -4.04
N PHE A 31 -8.61 -9.42 -4.47
CA PHE A 31 -7.20 -9.08 -4.49
C PHE A 31 -6.74 -8.90 -5.93
N VAL A 32 -6.17 -7.74 -6.24
CA VAL A 32 -5.53 -7.48 -7.53
C VAL A 32 -4.07 -7.14 -7.31
N TYR A 33 -3.20 -7.85 -8.00
CA TYR A 33 -1.75 -7.67 -7.95
C TYR A 33 -1.35 -6.96 -9.24
N ILE A 34 -0.68 -5.83 -9.12
CA ILE A 34 -0.34 -4.96 -10.24
C ILE A 34 1.16 -4.64 -10.26
N LYS A 35 1.66 -4.21 -11.41
CA LYS A 35 2.97 -3.56 -11.49
C LYS A 35 2.91 -2.18 -10.84
N LYS A 36 4.02 -1.73 -10.24
CA LYS A 36 4.08 -0.46 -9.51
C LYS A 36 3.63 0.75 -10.34
N ASP A 37 3.99 0.76 -11.63
CA ASP A 37 3.72 1.90 -12.53
C ASP A 37 2.23 2.05 -12.86
N ALA A 38 1.41 1.04 -12.56
CA ALA A 38 -0.04 1.07 -12.80
C ALA A 38 -0.85 1.44 -11.55
N LEU A 39 -0.20 1.79 -10.44
CA LEU A 39 -0.90 2.09 -9.19
C LEU A 39 -1.88 3.25 -9.34
N LYS A 40 -1.45 4.39 -9.91
CA LYS A 40 -2.32 5.56 -10.08
C LYS A 40 -3.52 5.22 -10.96
N ASP A 41 -3.29 4.63 -12.13
CA ASP A 41 -4.36 4.19 -13.04
C ASP A 41 -5.34 3.23 -12.36
N ALA A 42 -4.83 2.25 -11.60
CA ALA A 42 -5.67 1.28 -10.90
C ALA A 42 -6.52 1.93 -9.81
N VAL A 43 -5.95 2.86 -9.04
CA VAL A 43 -6.67 3.59 -7.99
C VAL A 43 -7.69 4.53 -8.59
N GLU A 44 -7.30 5.31 -9.60
CA GLU A 44 -8.21 6.23 -10.31
C GLU A 44 -9.42 5.46 -10.85
N TYR A 45 -9.20 4.44 -11.67
CA TYR A 45 -10.27 3.61 -12.23
C TYR A 45 -11.16 2.97 -11.15
N SER A 46 -10.56 2.52 -10.05
CA SER A 46 -11.31 1.95 -8.93
C SER A 46 -12.24 2.97 -8.27
N VAL A 47 -11.80 4.21 -8.14
CA VAL A 47 -12.59 5.30 -7.53
C VAL A 47 -13.63 5.84 -8.52
N THR A 48 -13.24 6.11 -9.76
CA THR A 48 -14.08 6.79 -10.76
C THR A 48 -15.10 5.86 -11.40
N ASP A 49 -14.68 4.68 -11.85
CA ASP A 49 -15.51 3.79 -12.66
C ASP A 49 -16.17 2.71 -11.80
N LEU A 50 -15.41 2.13 -10.88
CA LEU A 50 -15.89 1.06 -10.00
C LEU A 50 -16.50 1.57 -8.69
N LYS A 51 -16.42 2.89 -8.43
CA LYS A 51 -17.02 3.60 -7.30
C LYS A 51 -16.50 3.20 -5.91
N PHE A 52 -15.30 2.61 -5.82
CA PHE A 52 -14.63 2.36 -4.53
C PHE A 52 -14.11 3.66 -3.90
N LYS A 53 -15.02 4.38 -3.23
CA LYS A 53 -14.75 5.74 -2.72
C LYS A 53 -14.12 5.80 -1.33
N HIS A 54 -14.16 4.72 -0.56
CA HIS A 54 -13.62 4.73 0.80
C HIS A 54 -12.29 3.97 0.87
N LEU A 55 -11.19 4.71 1.10
CA LEU A 55 -9.91 4.14 1.50
C LEU A 55 -9.99 3.76 2.98
N SER A 56 -9.95 2.46 3.27
CA SER A 56 -10.01 1.96 4.65
C SER A 56 -8.65 2.00 5.34
N THR A 57 -7.60 1.59 4.62
CA THR A 57 -6.21 1.67 5.09
C THR A 57 -5.23 1.38 3.95
N ILE A 58 -3.96 1.74 4.14
CA ILE A 58 -2.84 1.23 3.35
C ILE A 58 -1.96 0.38 4.26
N THR A 59 -1.70 -0.85 3.86
CA THR A 59 -0.84 -1.78 4.61
C THR A 59 0.49 -1.93 3.91
N GLY A 60 1.60 -1.76 4.63
CA GLY A 60 2.91 -2.20 4.18
C GLY A 60 3.29 -3.55 4.80
N VAL A 61 3.89 -4.44 4.02
CA VAL A 61 4.32 -5.78 4.48
C VAL A 61 5.74 -6.06 3.99
N ASP A 62 6.64 -6.35 4.92
CA ASP A 62 7.99 -6.82 4.58
C ASP A 62 7.95 -8.31 4.15
N LEU A 63 8.29 -8.59 2.89
CA LEU A 63 8.35 -9.93 2.31
C LEU A 63 9.78 -10.51 2.28
N GLY A 64 10.75 -9.86 2.91
CA GLY A 64 12.16 -10.24 2.90
C GLY A 64 12.97 -9.43 1.89
N GLY A 65 12.99 -9.83 0.62
CA GLY A 65 13.68 -9.08 -0.44
C GLY A 65 12.88 -7.88 -0.97
N GLU A 66 11.58 -7.86 -0.71
CA GLU A 66 10.62 -6.90 -1.24
C GLU A 66 9.74 -6.34 -0.12
N ILE A 67 9.11 -5.20 -0.39
CA ILE A 67 8.03 -4.64 0.42
C ILE A 67 6.76 -4.67 -0.43
N GLU A 68 5.69 -5.27 0.10
CA GLU A 68 4.36 -5.17 -0.47
C GLU A 68 3.65 -3.95 0.10
N VAL A 69 3.02 -3.16 -0.76
CA VAL A 69 2.12 -2.07 -0.37
C VAL A 69 0.72 -2.42 -0.85
N ILE A 70 -0.27 -2.29 0.02
CA ILE A 70 -1.64 -2.72 -0.24
C ILE A 70 -2.61 -1.59 0.06
N TYR A 71 -3.32 -1.14 -0.96
CA TYR A 71 -4.39 -0.15 -0.84
C TYR A 71 -5.72 -0.88 -0.69
N HIS A 72 -6.40 -0.69 0.44
CA HIS A 72 -7.69 -1.31 0.72
C HIS A 72 -8.81 -0.31 0.49
N LEU A 73 -9.52 -0.46 -0.63
CA LEU A 73 -10.66 0.35 -0.98
C LEU A 73 -11.96 -0.42 -0.76
N THR A 74 -13.02 0.27 -0.35
CA THR A 74 -14.34 -0.34 -0.10
C THR A 74 -15.46 0.44 -0.75
N TYR A 75 -16.55 -0.27 -1.03
CA TYR A 75 -17.78 0.28 -1.61
C TYR A 75 -19.02 -0.38 -0.99
N GLU A 76 -20.18 0.20 -1.27
CA GLU A 76 -21.51 -0.26 -0.88
C GLU A 76 -21.68 -1.78 -0.98
N GLY A 77 -22.21 -2.38 0.09
CA GLY A 77 -22.29 -3.82 0.22
C GLY A 77 -21.00 -4.47 0.74
N SER A 78 -20.09 -3.71 1.38
CA SER A 78 -18.89 -4.17 2.11
C SER A 78 -17.94 -5.12 1.35
N ILE A 79 -17.91 -5.00 0.02
CA ILE A 79 -16.84 -5.59 -0.80
C ILE A 79 -15.58 -4.77 -0.57
N VAL A 80 -14.47 -5.46 -0.30
CA VAL A 80 -13.14 -4.86 -0.15
C VAL A 80 -12.30 -5.25 -1.35
N LEU A 81 -11.81 -4.24 -2.08
CA LEU A 81 -10.81 -4.37 -3.12
C LEU A 81 -9.44 -4.04 -2.52
N SER A 82 -8.53 -5.00 -2.54
CA SER A 82 -7.13 -4.80 -2.16
C SER A 82 -6.28 -4.73 -3.41
N ILE A 83 -5.79 -3.53 -3.72
CA ILE A 83 -4.81 -3.29 -4.79
C ILE A 83 -3.42 -3.49 -4.20
N ARG A 84 -2.66 -4.44 -4.72
CA ARG A 84 -1.39 -4.93 -4.18
C ARG A 84 -0.28 -4.72 -5.19
N LEU A 85 0.85 -4.18 -4.74
CA LEU A 85 2.08 -4.07 -5.51
C LEU A 85 3.27 -4.41 -4.62
N THR A 86 4.34 -4.88 -5.23
CA THR A 86 5.62 -5.11 -4.54
C THR A 86 6.70 -4.22 -5.14
N VAL A 87 7.63 -3.80 -4.29
CA VAL A 87 8.81 -3.02 -4.67
C VAL A 87 10.07 -3.60 -4.01
N PRO A 88 11.25 -3.49 -4.65
CA PRO A 88 12.50 -3.95 -4.04
C PRO A 88 12.77 -3.23 -2.71
N LYS A 89 13.12 -3.99 -1.66
CA LYS A 89 13.39 -3.40 -0.32
C LYS A 89 14.58 -2.44 -0.31
N ASN A 90 15.58 -2.68 -1.16
CA ASN A 90 16.78 -1.84 -1.27
C ASN A 90 16.51 -0.48 -1.94
N ASN A 91 15.41 -0.35 -2.68
CA ASN A 91 14.97 0.89 -3.30
C ASN A 91 13.43 0.94 -3.39
N PRO A 92 12.73 1.05 -2.24
CA PRO A 92 11.29 0.89 -2.18
C PRO A 92 10.61 2.19 -2.57
N ASN A 93 10.39 2.39 -3.87
CA ASN A 93 9.77 3.59 -4.42
C ASN A 93 8.41 3.28 -5.07
N VAL A 94 7.39 4.05 -4.69
CA VAL A 94 5.99 3.91 -5.12
C VAL A 94 5.45 5.31 -5.45
N PRO A 95 4.65 5.51 -6.51
CA PRO A 95 3.99 6.81 -6.72
C PRO A 95 2.92 7.06 -5.64
N THR A 96 2.82 8.28 -5.12
CA THR A 96 1.72 8.67 -4.23
C THR A 96 0.37 8.60 -4.95
N VAL A 97 -0.69 8.37 -4.19
CA VAL A 97 -2.08 8.57 -4.67
C VAL A 97 -2.80 9.68 -3.93
N THR A 98 -2.07 10.53 -3.18
CA THR A 98 -2.66 11.63 -2.39
C THR A 98 -3.42 12.66 -3.24
N ASP A 99 -3.07 12.82 -4.51
CA ASP A 99 -3.80 13.66 -5.46
C ASP A 99 -5.14 13.08 -5.89
N LEU A 100 -5.28 11.74 -5.86
CA LEU A 100 -6.51 11.01 -6.18
C LEU A 100 -7.36 10.79 -4.92
N ILE A 101 -6.72 10.47 -3.80
CA ILE A 101 -7.34 10.19 -2.50
C ILE A 101 -6.59 10.98 -1.44
N PRO A 102 -7.03 12.21 -1.09
CA PRO A 102 -6.36 13.03 -0.08
C PRO A 102 -6.19 12.35 1.28
N GLY A 103 -7.12 11.45 1.64
CA GLY A 103 -7.03 10.64 2.86
C GLY A 103 -5.85 9.66 2.91
N ALA A 104 -5.16 9.41 1.79
CA ALA A 104 -3.96 8.56 1.76
C ALA A 104 -2.76 9.18 2.50
N ILE A 105 -2.79 10.50 2.77
CA ILE A 105 -1.65 11.25 3.31
C ILE A 105 -1.07 10.68 4.60
N LEU A 106 -1.91 10.26 5.55
CA LEU A 106 -1.43 9.69 6.82
C LEU A 106 -0.95 8.25 6.65
N TYR A 107 -1.63 7.47 5.81
CA TYR A 107 -1.30 6.07 5.60
C TYR A 107 0.01 5.88 4.82
N GLU A 108 0.25 6.70 3.79
CA GLU A 108 1.52 6.68 3.05
C GLU A 108 2.68 7.14 3.94
N ARG A 109 2.45 8.14 4.81
CA ARG A 109 3.43 8.54 5.84
C ARG A 109 3.71 7.45 6.86
N GLU A 110 2.71 6.73 7.33
CA GLU A 110 2.91 5.60 8.26
C GLU A 110 3.78 4.51 7.63
N VAL A 111 3.48 4.11 6.39
CA VAL A 111 4.28 3.11 5.66
C VAL A 111 5.69 3.63 5.37
N HIS A 112 5.83 4.93 5.07
CA HIS A 112 7.14 5.57 4.93
C HIS A 112 7.95 5.49 6.23
N ASP A 113 7.37 5.91 7.35
CA ASP A 113 8.06 6.02 8.64
C ASP A 113 8.45 4.64 9.18
N LEU A 114 7.57 3.64 9.06
CA LEU A 114 7.79 2.33 9.67
C LEU A 114 8.50 1.31 8.78
N LEU A 115 8.43 1.46 7.45
CA LEU A 115 8.99 0.50 6.47
C LEU A 115 9.94 1.16 5.47
N GLY A 116 10.05 2.48 5.45
CA GLY A 116 11.00 3.21 4.61
C GLY A 116 10.61 3.27 3.14
N VAL A 117 9.33 3.09 2.81
CA VAL A 117 8.85 3.23 1.42
C VAL A 117 8.81 4.71 1.05
N ASN A 118 9.46 5.08 -0.04
CA ASN A 118 9.42 6.44 -0.58
C ASN A 118 8.21 6.61 -1.51
N PHE A 119 7.26 7.45 -1.12
CA PHE A 119 6.10 7.81 -1.93
C PHE A 119 6.40 9.04 -2.80
N GLU A 120 6.68 8.83 -4.08
CA GLU A 120 7.04 9.92 -5.01
C GLU A 120 5.86 10.85 -5.26
N GLY A 121 6.08 12.16 -5.08
CA GLY A 121 5.06 13.20 -5.21
C GLY A 121 4.24 13.46 -3.94
N HIS A 122 4.50 12.75 -2.84
CA HIS A 122 3.79 12.95 -1.59
C HIS A 122 4.08 14.35 -0.98
N PRO A 123 3.06 15.09 -0.50
CA PRO A 123 3.23 16.48 -0.07
C PRO A 123 4.08 16.67 1.19
N ASP A 124 4.07 15.69 2.11
CA ASP A 124 4.81 15.74 3.37
C ASP A 124 5.19 14.32 3.83
N LEU A 125 6.46 13.93 3.69
CA LEU A 125 6.98 12.66 4.22
C LEU A 125 7.79 12.84 5.51
N SER A 126 7.48 13.87 6.30
CA SER A 126 8.06 14.00 7.63
C SER A 126 7.62 12.83 8.54
N PRO A 127 8.49 12.41 9.48
CA PRO A 127 8.17 11.36 10.46
C PRO A 127 6.81 11.58 11.12
N LEU A 128 6.09 10.50 11.41
CA LEU A 128 4.71 10.55 11.89
C LEU A 128 4.53 9.83 13.24
N LEU A 129 5.10 8.63 13.35
CA LEU A 129 4.90 7.71 14.48
C LEU A 129 6.17 7.55 15.32
N LEU A 130 7.34 7.60 14.70
CA LEU A 130 8.60 7.37 15.40
C LEU A 130 8.96 8.58 16.29
N PRO A 131 9.45 8.34 17.53
CA PRO A 131 9.86 9.41 18.43
C PRO A 131 10.98 10.28 17.86
N GLU A 132 11.08 11.52 18.34
CA GLU A 132 12.22 12.38 18.05
C GLU A 132 13.55 11.72 18.44
N GLY A 133 14.54 11.86 17.55
CA GLY A 133 15.85 11.25 17.73
C GLY A 133 15.91 9.76 17.40
N TRP A 134 14.85 9.19 16.81
CA TRP A 134 14.91 7.83 16.27
C TRP A 134 16.07 7.70 15.26
N PRO A 135 16.85 6.61 15.30
CA PRO A 135 17.97 6.43 14.38
C PRO A 135 17.53 6.51 12.91
N GLN A 136 18.24 7.30 12.12
CA GLN A 136 17.96 7.43 10.69
C GLN A 136 18.11 6.07 9.99
N ASN A 137 17.24 5.82 9.00
CA ASN A 137 17.23 4.59 8.20
C ASN A 137 17.03 3.29 9.01
N VAL A 138 16.47 3.37 10.22
CA VAL A 138 16.04 2.21 11.00
C VAL A 138 14.52 2.12 10.96
N TYR A 139 14.00 1.04 10.40
CA TYR A 139 12.57 0.88 10.12
C TYR A 139 12.03 -0.30 10.95
N PRO A 140 11.32 -0.05 12.06
CA PRO A 140 11.06 -1.09 13.07
C PRO A 140 10.15 -2.22 12.59
N LEU A 141 9.36 -2.02 11.53
CA LEU A 141 8.53 -3.09 10.95
C LEU A 141 9.25 -3.91 9.87
N ARG A 142 10.52 -3.60 9.57
CA ARG A 142 11.36 -4.47 8.74
C ARG A 142 11.84 -5.67 9.56
N LYS A 143 11.84 -6.83 8.92
CA LYS A 143 12.22 -8.14 9.49
C LYS A 143 13.71 -8.26 9.83
N GLU A 144 14.53 -7.27 9.47
CA GLU A 144 15.96 -7.23 9.76
C GLU A 144 16.27 -6.80 11.20
N HIS A 145 15.29 -6.24 11.90
CA HIS A 145 15.42 -5.79 13.27
C HIS A 145 14.60 -6.66 14.22
N ASN A 146 15.21 -7.07 15.33
CA ASN A 146 14.48 -7.61 16.48
C ASN A 146 14.29 -6.53 17.56
N LEU A 147 13.38 -6.79 18.51
CA LEU A 147 13.02 -5.81 19.55
C LEU A 147 14.21 -5.43 20.45
N GLU A 148 15.11 -6.36 20.75
CA GLU A 148 16.27 -6.09 21.60
C GLU A 148 17.27 -5.15 20.91
N GLN A 149 17.54 -5.38 19.62
CA GLN A 149 18.38 -4.52 18.79
C GLN A 149 17.81 -3.11 18.72
N LEU A 150 16.50 -2.97 18.46
CA LEU A 150 15.83 -1.67 18.42
C LEU A 150 15.97 -0.94 19.75
N ARG A 151 15.70 -1.63 20.88
CA ARG A 151 15.88 -1.06 22.22
C ARG A 151 17.30 -0.56 22.43
N GLN A 152 18.32 -1.34 22.09
CA GLN A 152 19.71 -0.91 22.24
C GLN A 152 20.06 0.34 21.43
N MET A 153 19.51 0.44 20.21
CA MET A 153 19.70 1.62 19.34
C MET A 153 18.99 2.86 19.87
N THR A 154 17.83 2.69 20.53
CA THR A 154 16.98 3.80 20.99
C THR A 154 17.16 4.17 22.47
N SER A 155 17.77 3.31 23.27
CA SER A 155 17.96 3.50 24.73
C SER A 155 19.16 4.36 25.11
N LYS A 156 19.97 4.83 24.16
CA LYS A 156 21.03 5.80 24.44
C LYS A 156 20.44 7.22 24.42
N LYS A 157 19.91 7.67 25.55
CA LYS A 157 19.79 9.08 25.91
C LYS A 157 20.62 9.34 27.16
#